data_AF-A0A7W0SW26-F1
#
_entry.id   AF-A0A7W0SW26-F1
#
_cell.length_a   1.000
_cell.length_b   1.000
_cell.length_c   1.000
_cell.angle_alpha   90.00
_cell.angle_beta   90.00
_cell.angle_gamma   90.00
#
_symmetry.space_group_name_H-M   'P 1'
#
loop_
_entity.id
_entity.type
_entity.pdbx_description
1 polymer ?
#
loop_
_entity_poly.entity_id
_entity_poly.type
_entity_poly.pdbx_seq_one_letter_code
_entity_poly.pdbx_strand_id
1 'polypeptide(L)'
;MPRHFAFRMGEVLPTADPLSEWLVTLAVAMNDLTLVHVRLDEDQDNPELAFYWNRLAISHFTEAALFLDQSAEVEEVSSFVDSLPHDARETYDECLAVFNEHRGRLFSVRNKATFHYPTLRPGNAQAARPVRDALRALADDRGVIRSARIRDARALFADDVVAAIFAEELGGLDAISAFEARVAAGVTAFIRFANLALDEHLMRARESGATVEQVEPVDPADPRQGWRAMG
;
A
#
# COMPACT_ATOMS: atom_id res chain seq x y z
N MET A 1 -10.11 22.76 2.14
CA MET A 1 -10.77 22.23 0.92
C MET A 1 -9.72 21.48 0.10
N PRO A 2 -10.06 20.35 -0.52
CA PRO A 2 -9.14 19.65 -1.41
C PRO A 2 -8.74 20.55 -2.58
N ARG A 3 -7.45 20.53 -2.93
CA ARG A 3 -6.90 21.25 -4.09
C ARG A 3 -6.77 20.26 -5.23
N HIS A 4 -7.24 20.61 -6.42
CA HIS A 4 -7.03 19.82 -7.62
C HIS A 4 -6.21 20.62 -8.62
N PHE A 5 -5.38 19.92 -9.37
CA PHE A 5 -4.57 20.50 -10.43
C PHE A 5 -4.80 19.75 -11.73
N ALA A 6 -4.92 20.48 -12.83
CA ALA A 6 -4.92 19.95 -14.17
C ALA A 6 -3.62 20.36 -14.86
N PHE A 7 -3.02 19.42 -15.59
CA PHE A 7 -1.81 19.63 -16.34
C PHE A 7 -1.75 18.68 -17.52
N ARG A 8 -0.90 18.98 -18.51
CA ARG A 8 -0.61 18.06 -19.60
C ARG A 8 0.49 17.09 -19.17
N MET A 9 0.19 15.80 -19.20
CA MET A 9 1.16 14.76 -18.79
C MET A 9 2.50 14.90 -19.51
N GLY A 10 2.53 15.12 -20.82
CA GLY A 10 3.80 15.26 -21.56
C GLY A 10 4.62 16.50 -21.20
N GLU A 11 4.02 17.53 -20.57
CA GLU A 11 4.73 18.73 -20.11
C GLU A 11 5.31 18.54 -18.70
N VAL A 12 4.68 17.71 -17.86
CA VAL A 12 5.07 17.49 -16.45
C VAL A 12 5.80 16.17 -16.24
N LEU A 13 5.50 15.15 -17.03
CA LEU A 13 6.01 13.78 -16.92
C LEU A 13 6.57 13.30 -18.28
N PRO A 14 7.75 13.80 -18.71
CA PRO A 14 8.37 13.39 -19.97
C PRO A 14 8.64 11.88 -20.03
N THR A 15 8.32 11.24 -21.15
CA THR A 15 8.40 9.77 -21.28
C THR A 15 9.83 9.21 -21.33
N ALA A 16 10.84 10.06 -21.45
CA ALA A 16 12.25 9.67 -21.50
C ALA A 16 12.98 9.93 -20.16
N ASP A 17 12.25 10.37 -19.14
CA ASP A 17 12.78 10.74 -17.84
C ASP A 17 12.46 9.66 -16.79
N PRO A 18 13.48 8.97 -16.23
CA PRO A 18 13.28 7.97 -15.18
C PRO A 18 12.55 8.50 -13.94
N LEU A 19 12.72 9.79 -13.61
CA LEU A 19 12.01 10.40 -12.48
C LEU A 19 10.49 10.42 -12.72
N SER A 20 10.07 10.62 -13.97
CA SER A 20 8.65 10.59 -14.35
C SER A 20 8.02 9.20 -14.17
N GLU A 21 8.73 8.13 -14.54
CA GLU A 21 8.29 6.75 -14.28
C GLU A 21 8.18 6.47 -12.77
N TRP A 22 9.13 6.99 -12.01
CA TRP A 22 9.16 6.84 -10.56
C TRP A 22 7.99 7.57 -9.87
N LEU A 23 7.74 8.84 -10.23
CA LEU A 23 6.62 9.63 -9.70
C LEU A 23 5.26 9.02 -10.03
N VAL A 24 5.09 8.49 -11.25
CA VAL A 24 3.84 7.78 -11.62
C VAL A 24 3.66 6.53 -10.77
N THR A 25 4.74 5.78 -10.53
CA THR A 25 4.70 4.59 -9.66
C THR A 25 4.35 4.95 -8.22
N LEU A 26 4.89 6.06 -7.69
CA LEU A 26 4.48 6.60 -6.38
C LEU A 26 3.00 6.94 -6.35
N ALA A 27 2.49 7.61 -7.38
CA ALA A 27 1.08 7.97 -7.47
C ALA A 27 0.15 6.73 -7.48
N VAL A 28 0.55 5.65 -8.18
CA VAL A 28 -0.18 4.38 -8.16
C VAL A 28 -0.19 3.78 -6.76
N ALA A 29 0.99 3.64 -6.13
CA ALA A 29 1.09 3.09 -4.78
C ALA A 29 0.32 3.93 -3.74
N MET A 30 0.35 5.26 -3.88
CA MET A 30 -0.40 6.18 -3.03
C MET A 30 -1.91 5.99 -3.18
N ASN A 31 -2.41 5.82 -4.41
CA ASN A 31 -3.83 5.55 -4.67
C ASN A 31 -4.28 4.23 -4.04
N ASP A 32 -3.49 3.17 -4.20
CA ASP A 32 -3.78 1.85 -3.62
C ASP A 32 -3.83 1.92 -2.08
N LEU A 33 -2.81 2.52 -1.46
CA LEU A 33 -2.73 2.65 0.00
C LEU A 33 -3.82 3.56 0.56
N THR A 34 -4.14 4.65 -0.11
CA THR A 34 -5.23 5.55 0.31
C THR A 34 -6.57 4.83 0.24
N LEU A 35 -6.84 4.09 -0.85
CA LEU A 35 -8.08 3.32 -0.98
C LEU A 35 -8.22 2.28 0.13
N VAL A 36 -7.18 1.49 0.37
CA VAL A 36 -7.22 0.45 1.41
C VAL A 36 -7.37 1.07 2.79
N HIS A 37 -6.70 2.19 3.08
CA HIS A 37 -6.82 2.87 4.36
C HIS A 37 -8.24 3.39 4.62
N VAL A 38 -8.88 4.01 3.61
CA VAL A 38 -10.28 4.45 3.70
C VAL A 38 -11.21 3.26 3.94
N ARG A 39 -11.05 2.17 3.18
CA ARG A 39 -11.89 0.98 3.34
C ARG A 39 -11.71 0.30 4.69
N LEU A 40 -10.49 0.29 5.23
CA LEU A 40 -10.21 -0.25 6.56
C LEU A 40 -10.97 0.52 7.65
N ASP A 41 -11.05 1.85 7.54
CA ASP A 41 -11.81 2.70 8.48
C ASP A 41 -13.34 2.51 8.32
N GLU A 42 -13.83 2.46 7.07
CA GLU A 42 -15.26 2.24 6.77
C GLU A 42 -15.77 0.87 7.24
N ASP A 43 -14.95 -0.17 7.11
CA ASP A 43 -15.32 -1.56 7.41
C ASP A 43 -14.83 -2.02 8.80
N GLN A 44 -14.43 -1.12 9.70
CA GLN A 44 -13.88 -1.46 11.02
C GLN A 44 -14.83 -2.31 11.89
N ASP A 45 -16.14 -2.14 11.72
CA ASP A 45 -17.19 -2.90 12.41
C ASP A 45 -17.44 -4.28 11.80
N ASN A 46 -16.80 -4.60 10.67
CA ASN A 46 -16.83 -5.90 10.03
C ASN A 46 -15.44 -6.56 10.09
N PRO A 47 -15.15 -7.37 11.13
CA PRO A 47 -13.82 -7.94 11.34
C PRO A 47 -13.26 -8.70 10.14
N GLU A 48 -14.12 -9.37 9.36
CA GLU A 48 -13.71 -10.16 8.20
C GLU A 48 -13.25 -9.29 7.02
N LEU A 49 -13.86 -8.11 6.86
CA LEU A 49 -13.46 -7.13 5.84
C LEU A 49 -12.27 -6.30 6.33
N ALA A 50 -12.29 -5.85 7.58
CA ALA A 50 -11.17 -5.16 8.21
C ALA A 50 -9.88 -6.00 8.13
N PHE A 51 -9.94 -7.30 8.42
CA PHE A 51 -8.79 -8.18 8.28
C PHE A 51 -8.30 -8.30 6.83
N TYR A 52 -9.21 -8.38 5.85
CA TYR A 52 -8.84 -8.39 4.44
C TYR A 52 -8.16 -7.09 4.01
N TRP A 53 -8.71 -5.93 4.38
CA TRP A 53 -8.12 -4.62 4.08
C TRP A 53 -6.76 -4.45 4.75
N ASN A 54 -6.61 -4.87 6.00
CA ASN A 54 -5.33 -4.84 6.68
C ASN A 54 -4.26 -5.69 5.96
N ARG A 55 -4.61 -6.90 5.51
CA ARG A 55 -3.72 -7.74 4.68
C ARG A 55 -3.30 -7.03 3.39
N LEU A 56 -4.22 -6.33 2.74
CA LEU A 56 -3.91 -5.53 1.56
C LEU A 56 -3.00 -4.35 1.91
N ALA A 57 -3.24 -3.64 3.01
CA ALA A 57 -2.45 -2.49 3.44
C ALA A 57 -0.98 -2.89 3.64
N ILE A 58 -0.74 -4.00 4.34
CA ILE A 58 0.60 -4.56 4.56
C ILE A 58 1.26 -4.93 3.23
N SER A 59 0.50 -5.52 2.30
CA SER A 59 1.03 -5.94 1.00
C SER A 59 1.43 -4.75 0.14
N HIS A 60 0.54 -3.79 -0.04
CA HIS A 60 0.81 -2.58 -0.82
C HIS A 60 1.93 -1.76 -0.18
N PHE A 61 1.99 -1.65 1.15
CA PHE A 61 3.09 -0.98 1.84
C PHE A 61 4.42 -1.69 1.60
N THR A 62 4.44 -3.01 1.65
CA THR A 62 5.66 -3.80 1.40
C THR A 62 6.20 -3.54 -0.01
N GLU A 63 5.33 -3.54 -1.04
CA GLU A 63 5.74 -3.24 -2.42
C GLU A 63 6.17 -1.78 -2.59
N ALA A 64 5.41 -0.84 -2.01
CA ALA A 64 5.69 0.59 -2.12
C ALA A 64 7.02 0.96 -1.46
N ALA A 65 7.28 0.46 -0.25
CA ALA A 65 8.52 0.72 0.46
C ALA A 65 9.71 -0.02 -0.16
N LEU A 66 9.51 -1.24 -0.68
CA LEU A 66 10.53 -1.93 -1.47
C LEU A 66 10.90 -1.13 -2.73
N PHE A 67 9.91 -0.55 -3.40
CA PHE A 67 10.14 0.29 -4.56
C PHE A 67 10.97 1.53 -4.20
N LEU A 68 10.68 2.21 -3.09
CA LEU A 68 11.52 3.32 -2.58
C LEU A 68 12.97 2.87 -2.31
N ASP A 69 13.14 1.75 -1.63
CA ASP A 69 14.44 1.17 -1.27
C ASP A 69 15.26 0.81 -2.52
N GLN A 70 14.64 0.19 -3.53
CA GLN A 70 15.33 -0.24 -4.76
C GLN A 70 15.62 0.91 -5.71
N SER A 71 14.83 1.99 -5.67
CA SER A 71 15.03 3.16 -6.54
C SER A 71 15.96 4.21 -5.95
N ALA A 72 16.39 4.07 -4.69
CA ALA A 72 17.28 5.01 -4.03
C ALA A 72 18.66 5.17 -4.70
N GLU A 73 19.13 4.16 -5.44
CA GLU A 73 20.41 4.21 -6.17
C GLU A 73 20.28 4.82 -7.58
N VAL A 74 19.07 5.14 -8.05
CA VAL A 74 18.85 5.83 -9.34
C VAL A 74 19.24 7.30 -9.17
N GLU A 75 20.15 7.81 -10.01
CA GLU A 75 20.74 9.15 -9.87
C GLU A 75 19.68 10.26 -9.89
N GLU A 76 18.72 10.17 -10.80
CA GLU A 76 17.63 11.14 -10.93
C GLU A 76 16.71 11.14 -9.70
N VAL A 77 16.45 9.95 -9.13
CA VAL A 77 15.61 9.78 -7.94
C VAL A 77 16.32 10.32 -6.70
N SER A 78 17.55 9.88 -6.45
CA SER A 78 18.34 10.34 -5.30
C SER A 78 18.56 11.85 -5.33
N SER A 79 18.94 12.41 -6.49
CA SER A 79 19.09 13.86 -6.66
C SER A 79 17.79 14.62 -6.39
N PHE A 80 16.66 14.08 -6.84
CA PHE A 80 15.35 14.69 -6.59
C PHE A 80 14.99 14.65 -5.09
N VAL A 81 15.10 13.49 -4.45
CA VAL A 81 14.82 13.31 -3.02
C VAL A 81 15.69 14.20 -2.15
N ASP A 82 17.00 14.28 -2.43
CA ASP A 82 17.93 15.14 -1.70
C ASP A 82 17.56 16.62 -1.79
N SER A 83 16.95 17.02 -2.90
CA SER A 83 16.55 18.40 -3.14
C SER A 83 15.15 18.73 -2.62
N LEU A 84 14.40 17.76 -2.07
CA LEU A 84 13.07 18.01 -1.50
C LEU A 84 13.15 18.86 -0.21
N PRO A 85 12.05 19.50 0.21
CA PRO A 85 11.93 20.10 1.53
C PRO A 85 12.20 19.11 2.68
N HIS A 86 12.57 19.63 3.86
CA HIS A 86 12.97 18.79 5.01
C HIS A 86 11.87 17.82 5.45
N ASP A 87 10.62 18.27 5.52
CA ASP A 87 9.46 17.46 5.91
C ASP A 87 9.20 16.31 4.93
N ALA A 88 9.39 16.53 3.63
CA ALA A 88 9.30 15.48 2.63
C ALA A 88 10.40 14.42 2.80
N ARG A 89 11.65 14.84 3.04
CA ARG A 89 12.75 13.89 3.31
C ARG A 89 12.57 13.14 4.63
N GLU A 90 12.09 13.79 5.67
CA GLU A 90 11.81 13.15 6.95
C GLU A 90 10.75 12.05 6.81
N THR A 91 9.66 12.32 6.09
CA THR A 91 8.62 11.30 5.84
C THR A 91 9.10 10.16 4.93
N TYR A 92 10.01 10.43 3.99
CA TYR A 92 10.70 9.39 3.21
C TYR A 92 11.52 8.47 4.13
N ASP A 93 12.35 9.05 4.99
CA ASP A 93 13.21 8.32 5.93
C ASP A 93 12.38 7.51 6.95
N GLU A 94 11.30 8.07 7.48
CA GLU A 94 10.36 7.38 8.37
C GLU A 94 9.75 6.14 7.71
N CYS A 95 9.31 6.26 6.44
CA CYS A 95 8.77 5.15 5.68
C CYS A 95 9.80 4.02 5.53
N LEU A 96 11.03 4.36 5.11
CA LEU A 96 12.11 3.38 4.96
C LEU A 96 12.57 2.81 6.30
N ALA A 97 12.54 3.58 7.38
CA ALA A 97 12.87 3.09 8.72
C ALA A 97 11.91 1.98 9.16
N VAL A 98 10.59 2.18 8.99
CA VAL A 98 9.58 1.14 9.29
C VAL A 98 9.78 -0.08 8.41
N PHE A 99 10.01 0.11 7.12
CA PHE A 99 10.25 -0.99 6.19
C PHE A 99 11.49 -1.81 6.59
N ASN A 100 12.60 -1.15 6.90
CA ASN A 100 13.85 -1.81 7.27
C ASN A 100 13.76 -2.50 8.65
N GLU A 101 13.09 -1.88 9.63
CA GLU A 101 12.82 -2.48 10.95
C GLU A 101 12.06 -3.82 10.82
N HIS A 102 11.15 -3.90 9.85
CA HIS A 102 10.22 -5.03 9.73
C HIS A 102 10.37 -5.85 8.44
N ARG A 103 11.42 -5.61 7.64
CA ARG A 103 11.58 -6.15 6.29
C ARG A 103 11.30 -7.65 6.19
N GLY A 104 11.94 -8.44 7.05
CA GLY A 104 11.77 -9.89 7.08
C GLY A 104 10.33 -10.33 7.35
N ARG A 105 9.65 -9.68 8.30
CA ARG A 105 8.26 -9.98 8.67
C ARG A 105 7.30 -9.55 7.57
N LEU A 106 7.50 -8.36 6.99
CA LEU A 106 6.72 -7.85 5.86
C LEU A 106 6.73 -8.85 4.70
N PHE A 107 7.92 -9.28 4.25
CA PHE A 107 8.01 -10.28 3.18
C PHE A 107 7.44 -11.64 3.56
N SER A 108 7.62 -12.08 4.80
CA SER A 108 7.10 -13.38 5.24
C SER A 108 5.57 -13.40 5.22
N VAL A 109 4.95 -12.39 5.81
CA VAL A 109 3.49 -12.18 5.82
C VAL A 109 2.97 -12.00 4.40
N ARG A 110 3.65 -11.19 3.57
CA ARG A 110 3.30 -10.98 2.15
C ARG A 110 3.19 -12.29 1.38
N ASN A 111 4.20 -13.14 1.52
CA ASN A 111 4.35 -14.36 0.75
C ASN A 111 3.52 -15.53 1.27
N LYS A 112 3.08 -15.50 2.53
CA LYS A 112 2.41 -16.64 3.18
C LYS A 112 0.95 -16.38 3.54
N ALA A 113 0.56 -15.14 3.81
CA ALA A 113 -0.72 -14.81 4.42
C ALA A 113 -1.52 -13.71 3.70
N THR A 114 -0.90 -12.81 2.94
CA THR A 114 -1.63 -11.65 2.38
C THR A 114 -1.89 -11.73 0.89
N PHE A 115 -0.84 -11.78 0.06
CA PHE A 115 -0.93 -11.50 -1.38
C PHE A 115 -0.67 -12.72 -2.27
N HIS A 116 0.10 -13.70 -1.78
CA HIS A 116 0.43 -14.90 -2.52
C HIS A 116 -0.18 -16.15 -1.89
N TYR A 117 -0.76 -17.01 -2.72
CA TYR A 117 -1.16 -18.34 -2.30
C TYR A 117 0.10 -19.21 -2.10
N PRO A 118 0.29 -19.83 -0.92
CA PRO A 118 1.45 -20.69 -0.68
C PRO A 118 1.52 -21.83 -1.71
N THR A 119 2.70 -22.03 -2.31
CA THR A 119 2.88 -23.12 -3.28
C THR A 119 2.71 -24.48 -2.61
N LEU A 120 1.82 -25.33 -3.16
CA LEU A 120 1.61 -26.69 -2.66
C LEU A 120 2.77 -27.61 -3.07
N ARG A 121 3.67 -27.94 -2.13
CA ARG A 121 4.85 -28.79 -2.35
C ARG A 121 4.87 -30.03 -1.44
N PRO A 122 3.97 -31.03 -1.63
CA PRO A 122 3.81 -32.14 -0.70
C PRO A 122 5.01 -33.11 -0.69
N GLY A 123 5.75 -33.21 -1.80
CA GLY A 123 6.91 -34.10 -1.93
C GLY A 123 8.23 -33.52 -1.40
N ASN A 124 8.27 -32.25 -1.02
CA ASN A 124 9.47 -31.64 -0.44
C ASN A 124 9.29 -31.50 1.08
N ALA A 125 9.92 -32.40 1.84
CA ALA A 125 9.84 -32.41 3.30
C ALA A 125 10.41 -31.14 3.96
N GLN A 126 11.29 -30.41 3.26
CA GLN A 126 11.91 -29.17 3.74
C GLN A 126 11.14 -27.92 3.32
N ALA A 127 10.13 -28.03 2.44
CA ALA A 127 9.33 -26.88 2.05
C ALA A 127 8.47 -26.41 3.22
N ALA A 128 8.44 -25.09 3.44
CA ALA A 128 7.47 -24.48 4.35
C ALA A 128 6.04 -24.83 3.90
N ARG A 129 5.18 -25.22 4.84
CA ARG A 129 3.78 -25.60 4.57
C ARG A 129 2.83 -24.86 5.52
N PRO A 130 2.78 -23.51 5.45
CA PRO A 130 2.03 -22.68 6.40
C PRO A 130 0.55 -23.08 6.51
N VAL A 131 -0.11 -23.41 5.39
CA VAL A 131 -1.50 -23.91 5.41
C VAL A 131 -1.64 -25.22 6.17
N ARG A 132 -0.70 -26.17 6.03
CA ARG A 132 -0.74 -27.45 6.78
C ARG A 132 -0.57 -27.19 8.27
N ASP A 133 0.36 -26.30 8.61
CA ASP A 133 0.71 -26.05 10.00
C ASP A 133 -0.42 -25.27 10.70
N ALA A 134 -1.07 -24.31 10.02
CA ALA A 134 -2.32 -23.68 10.46
C ALA A 134 -3.49 -24.68 10.61
N LEU A 135 -3.69 -25.59 9.65
CA LEU A 135 -4.73 -26.62 9.75
C LEU A 135 -4.52 -27.56 10.96
N ARG A 136 -3.28 -27.78 11.39
CA ARG A 136 -2.99 -28.55 12.60
C ARG A 136 -3.32 -27.76 13.87
N ALA A 137 -3.03 -26.46 13.87
CA ALA A 137 -3.37 -25.58 14.98
C ALA A 137 -4.89 -25.44 15.18
N LEU A 138 -5.64 -25.46 14.08
CA LEU A 138 -7.11 -25.32 14.05
C LEU A 138 -7.84 -26.66 13.97
N ALA A 139 -7.21 -27.78 14.34
CA ALA A 139 -7.75 -29.12 14.09
C ALA A 139 -9.08 -29.40 14.81
N ASP A 140 -9.28 -28.78 15.97
CA ASP A 140 -10.49 -28.92 16.79
C ASP A 140 -11.49 -27.77 16.56
N ASP A 141 -11.14 -26.79 15.73
CA ASP A 141 -11.95 -25.61 15.46
C ASP A 141 -13.05 -25.91 14.42
N ARG A 142 -14.19 -25.24 14.56
CA ARG A 142 -15.31 -25.42 13.64
C ARG A 142 -15.13 -24.53 12.40
N GLY A 143 -14.85 -25.15 11.26
CA GLY A 143 -14.91 -24.47 9.97
C GLY A 143 -16.34 -24.14 9.52
N VAL A 144 -16.56 -22.93 9.00
CA VAL A 144 -17.86 -22.47 8.48
C VAL A 144 -17.75 -22.05 7.01
N ILE A 145 -18.76 -22.41 6.22
CA ILE A 145 -18.96 -21.93 4.85
C ILE A 145 -20.34 -21.27 4.77
N ARG A 146 -20.37 -20.01 4.37
CA ARG A 146 -21.59 -19.31 3.98
C ARG A 146 -21.89 -19.65 2.53
N SER A 147 -22.72 -20.67 2.31
CA SER A 147 -23.16 -21.08 0.97
C SER A 147 -24.29 -20.16 0.49
N ALA A 148 -24.00 -19.29 -0.48
CA ALA A 148 -24.96 -18.34 -1.03
C ALA A 148 -24.67 -18.10 -2.53
N ARG A 149 -25.35 -17.12 -3.15
CA ARG A 149 -25.00 -16.66 -4.51
C ARG A 149 -23.56 -16.18 -4.54
N ILE A 150 -22.92 -16.14 -5.71
CA ILE A 150 -21.48 -15.79 -5.87
C ILE A 150 -21.07 -14.55 -5.04
N ARG A 151 -21.91 -13.49 -5.03
CA ARG A 151 -21.62 -12.26 -4.27
C ARG A 151 -21.58 -12.43 -2.75
N ASP A 152 -22.28 -13.44 -2.23
CA ASP A 152 -22.54 -13.67 -0.82
C ASP A 152 -21.77 -14.91 -0.31
N ALA A 153 -21.26 -15.76 -1.20
CA ALA A 153 -20.55 -16.98 -0.85
C ALA A 153 -19.22 -16.66 -0.15
N ARG A 154 -18.95 -17.30 1.00
CA ARG A 154 -17.69 -17.11 1.73
C ARG A 154 -17.26 -18.37 2.49
N ALA A 155 -15.98 -18.68 2.44
CA ALA A 155 -15.36 -19.76 3.21
C ALA A 155 -14.68 -19.16 4.45
N LEU A 156 -15.42 -18.99 5.55
CA LEU A 156 -14.92 -18.34 6.77
C LEU A 156 -13.72 -19.09 7.37
N PHE A 157 -13.73 -20.42 7.30
CA PHE A 157 -12.58 -21.23 7.75
C PHE A 157 -11.26 -20.88 7.04
N ALA A 158 -11.32 -20.33 5.82
CA ALA A 158 -10.12 -19.92 5.11
C ALA A 158 -9.54 -18.62 5.68
N ASP A 159 -10.39 -17.72 6.19
CA ASP A 159 -9.95 -16.52 6.90
C ASP A 159 -9.29 -16.90 8.23
N ASP A 160 -9.84 -17.89 8.96
CA ASP A 160 -9.23 -18.43 10.19
C ASP A 160 -7.84 -19.04 9.92
N VAL A 161 -7.71 -19.84 8.85
CA VAL A 161 -6.42 -20.41 8.43
C VAL A 161 -5.41 -19.31 8.12
N VAL A 162 -5.82 -18.25 7.43
CA VAL A 162 -4.93 -17.12 7.12
C VAL A 162 -4.56 -16.36 8.39
N ALA A 163 -5.50 -16.12 9.30
CA ALA A 163 -5.24 -15.47 10.58
C ALA A 163 -4.24 -16.28 11.44
N ALA A 164 -4.34 -17.61 11.45
CA ALA A 164 -3.39 -18.47 12.13
C ALA A 164 -1.97 -18.37 11.54
N ILE A 165 -1.84 -18.38 10.21
CA ILE A 165 -0.54 -18.15 9.54
C ILE A 165 0.00 -16.78 9.93
N PHE A 166 -0.84 -15.76 9.88
CA PHE A 166 -0.47 -14.38 10.18
C PHE A 166 0.04 -14.23 11.62
N ALA A 167 -0.66 -14.84 12.60
CA ALA A 167 -0.24 -14.87 14.00
C ALA A 167 1.09 -15.63 14.19
N GLU A 168 1.29 -16.76 13.52
CA GLU A 168 2.54 -17.51 13.57
C GLU A 168 3.72 -16.68 13.06
N GLU A 169 3.56 -16.02 11.91
CA GLU A 169 4.63 -15.22 11.28
C GLU A 169 5.00 -13.97 12.08
N LEU A 170 4.06 -13.44 12.87
CA LEU A 170 4.29 -12.25 13.68
C LEU A 170 4.63 -12.54 15.14
N GLY A 171 4.52 -13.79 15.59
CA GLY A 171 4.88 -14.21 16.94
C GLY A 171 3.75 -14.09 17.97
N GLY A 172 2.50 -14.20 17.52
CA GLY A 172 1.29 -14.20 18.36
C GLY A 172 0.48 -12.90 18.31
N LEU A 173 -0.68 -12.92 18.97
CA LEU A 173 -1.68 -11.83 18.91
C LEU A 173 -1.15 -10.48 19.43
N ASP A 174 -0.39 -10.46 20.52
CA ASP A 174 0.16 -9.21 21.07
C ASP A 174 1.16 -8.55 20.12
N ALA A 175 1.92 -9.36 19.38
CA ALA A 175 2.89 -8.87 18.41
C ALA A 175 2.21 -8.37 17.12
N ILE A 176 1.01 -8.86 16.79
CA ILE A 176 0.22 -8.42 15.65
C ILE A 176 -0.14 -6.94 15.80
N SER A 177 -0.77 -6.53 16.91
CA SER A 177 -1.22 -5.14 17.07
C SER A 177 -0.06 -4.14 17.05
N ALA A 178 1.08 -4.49 17.65
CA ALA A 178 2.28 -3.66 17.58
C ALA A 178 2.82 -3.56 16.15
N PHE A 179 2.87 -4.67 15.42
CA PHE A 179 3.31 -4.69 14.02
C PHE A 179 2.36 -3.89 13.11
N GLU A 180 1.05 -4.06 13.27
CA GLU A 180 0.03 -3.32 12.51
C GLU A 180 0.11 -1.82 12.75
N ALA A 181 0.28 -1.38 14.01
CA ALA A 181 0.46 0.02 14.33
C ALA A 181 1.73 0.61 13.67
N ARG A 182 2.83 -0.17 13.62
CA ARG A 182 4.05 0.25 12.93
C ARG A 182 3.87 0.32 11.43
N VAL A 183 3.22 -0.66 10.81
CA VAL A 183 2.90 -0.63 9.38
C VAL A 183 1.97 0.54 9.05
N ALA A 184 0.96 0.82 9.87
CA ALA A 184 0.07 1.96 9.67
C ALA A 184 0.82 3.31 9.73
N ALA A 185 1.81 3.42 10.62
CA ALA A 185 2.72 4.57 10.65
C ALA A 185 3.55 4.67 9.36
N GLY A 186 4.10 3.55 8.88
CA GLY A 186 4.83 3.48 7.60
C GLY A 186 3.96 3.86 6.39
N VAL A 187 2.72 3.38 6.34
CA VAL A 187 1.74 3.76 5.30
C VAL A 187 1.46 5.25 5.34
N THR A 188 1.27 5.82 6.53
CA THR A 188 1.03 7.26 6.70
C THR A 188 2.23 8.08 6.23
N ALA A 189 3.45 7.65 6.60
CA ALA A 189 4.69 8.28 6.16
C ALA A 189 4.83 8.22 4.63
N PHE A 190 4.58 7.05 4.01
CA PHE A 190 4.59 6.88 2.56
C PHE A 190 3.61 7.82 1.86
N ILE A 191 2.34 7.85 2.28
CA ILE A 191 1.31 8.70 1.66
C ILE A 191 1.68 10.17 1.78
N ARG A 192 2.19 10.61 2.94
CA ARG A 192 2.65 11.99 3.13
C ARG A 192 3.81 12.33 2.20
N PHE A 193 4.82 11.47 2.17
CA PHE A 193 5.97 11.62 1.28
C PHE A 193 5.53 11.72 -0.19
N ALA A 194 4.72 10.77 -0.66
CA ALA A 194 4.27 10.75 -2.05
C ALA A 194 3.49 12.02 -2.43
N ASN A 195 2.61 12.52 -1.56
CA ASN A 195 1.92 13.79 -1.79
C ASN A 195 2.90 14.97 -1.90
N LEU A 196 3.85 15.09 -0.96
CA LEU A 196 4.83 16.18 -0.95
C LEU A 196 5.75 16.12 -2.17
N ALA A 197 6.21 14.93 -2.56
CA ALA A 197 7.05 14.71 -3.73
C ALA A 197 6.32 15.09 -5.03
N LEU A 198 5.05 14.66 -5.19
CA LEU A 198 4.23 15.00 -6.34
C LEU A 198 3.92 16.50 -6.42
N ASP A 199 3.58 17.13 -5.28
CA ASP A 199 3.34 18.57 -5.20
C ASP A 199 4.59 19.37 -5.58
N GLU A 200 5.75 19.02 -5.02
CA GLU A 200 7.03 19.68 -5.31
C GLU A 200 7.41 19.53 -6.79
N HIS A 201 7.29 18.33 -7.36
CA HIS A 201 7.55 18.11 -8.78
C HIS A 201 6.63 18.95 -9.67
N LEU A 202 5.34 18.99 -9.35
CA LEU A 202 4.36 19.77 -10.10
C LEU A 202 4.67 21.28 -10.04
N MET A 203 5.10 21.79 -8.88
CA MET A 203 5.50 23.20 -8.76
C MET A 203 6.74 23.52 -9.57
N ARG A 204 7.77 22.65 -9.56
CA ARG A 204 8.98 22.83 -10.39
C ARG A 204 8.67 22.77 -11.88
N ALA A 205 7.78 21.88 -12.30
CA ALA A 205 7.34 21.81 -13.69
C ALA A 205 6.66 23.11 -14.11
N ARG A 206 5.80 23.68 -13.25
CA ARG A 206 5.16 24.98 -13.47
C ARG A 206 6.18 26.11 -13.58
N GLU A 207 7.18 26.17 -12.69
CA GLU A 207 8.26 27.16 -12.72
C GLU A 207 9.11 27.04 -13.99
N SER A 208 9.24 25.82 -14.53
CA SER A 208 9.94 25.53 -15.79
C SER A 208 9.10 25.80 -17.04
N GLY A 209 7.85 26.28 -16.88
CA GLY A 209 6.97 26.69 -17.96
C GLY A 209 5.89 25.69 -18.37
N ALA A 210 5.72 24.57 -17.66
CA ALA A 210 4.60 23.65 -17.89
C ALA A 210 3.26 24.30 -17.53
N THR A 211 2.20 23.93 -18.26
CA THR A 211 0.85 24.43 -17.98
C THR A 211 0.25 23.64 -16.82
N VAL A 212 0.17 24.27 -15.64
CA VAL A 212 -0.47 23.72 -14.44
C VAL A 212 -1.53 24.68 -13.93
N GLU A 213 -2.78 24.24 -13.95
CA GLU A 213 -3.94 25.04 -13.56
C GLU A 213 -4.60 24.45 -12.33
N GLN A 214 -4.99 25.29 -11.38
CA GLN A 214 -5.83 24.83 -10.28
C GLN A 214 -7.26 24.66 -10.78
N VAL A 215 -7.86 23.51 -10.49
CA VAL A 215 -9.20 23.16 -10.96
C VAL A 215 -10.10 22.72 -9.82
N GLU A 216 -11.39 22.67 -10.09
CA GLU A 216 -12.39 22.02 -9.24
C GLU A 216 -13.29 21.11 -10.09
N PRO A 217 -13.82 20.02 -9.50
CA PRO A 217 -14.69 19.12 -10.25
C PRO A 217 -16.01 19.84 -10.61
N VAL A 218 -16.53 19.56 -11.80
CA VAL A 218 -17.85 20.05 -12.22
C VAL A 218 -18.94 19.51 -11.29
N ASP A 219 -18.84 18.24 -10.92
CA ASP A 219 -19.66 17.58 -9.91
C ASP A 219 -18.74 16.99 -8.81
N PRO A 220 -18.76 17.52 -7.58
CA PRO A 220 -17.99 16.97 -6.46
C PRO A 220 -18.33 15.50 -6.13
N ALA A 221 -19.53 15.02 -6.47
CA ALA A 221 -19.92 13.63 -6.27
C ALA A 221 -19.45 12.70 -7.40
N ASP A 222 -19.12 13.25 -8.57
CA ASP A 222 -18.60 12.51 -9.72
C ASP A 222 -17.51 13.32 -10.48
N PRO A 223 -16.27 13.34 -9.95
CA PRO A 223 -15.16 14.09 -10.56
C PRO A 223 -14.82 13.66 -11.99
N ARG A 224 -15.37 12.55 -12.48
CA ARG A 224 -15.17 12.07 -13.85
C ARG A 224 -15.99 12.84 -14.88
N GLN A 225 -16.99 13.61 -14.46
CA GLN A 225 -17.81 14.43 -15.36
C GLN A 225 -17.08 15.65 -15.93
N GLY A 226 -15.92 15.99 -15.37
CA GLY A 226 -15.04 17.03 -15.89
C GLY A 226 -14.56 17.98 -14.80
N TRP A 227 -13.70 18.89 -15.22
CA TRP A 227 -12.99 19.84 -14.37
C TRP A 227 -13.18 21.25 -14.92
N ARG A 228 -13.28 22.24 -14.04
CA ARG A 228 -13.29 23.67 -14.41
C ARG A 228 -12.15 24.40 -13.72
N ALA A 229 -11.52 25.34 -14.43
CA ALA A 229 -10.48 26.18 -13.87
C ALA A 229 -11.00 27.02 -12.71
N MET A 230 -10.24 27.11 -11.63
CA MET A 230 -10.46 28.10 -10.58
C MET A 230 -9.77 29.40 -11.01
N GLY A 231 -10.56 30.46 -11.14
CA GLY A 231 -10.09 31.80 -11.52
C GLY A 231 -9.35 32.53 -10.40
#